data_AF-A0A5C8VLX4-F1
#
_entry.id   AF-A0A5C8VLX4-F1
#
_cell.length_a   1.000
_cell.length_b   1.000
_cell.length_c   1.000
_cell.angle_alpha   90.00
_cell.angle_beta   90.00
_cell.angle_gamma   90.00
#
_symmetry.space_group_name_H-M   'P 1'
#
loop_
_entity.id
_entity.type
_entity.pdbx_description
1 polymer ?
#
loop_
_entity_poly.entity_id
_entity_poly.type
_entity_poly.pdbx_seq_one_letter_code
_entity_poly.pdbx_strand_id
1 'polypeptide(L)'
;MATMTISLPDPMKDWIEAQIRQGDYASTSDYVRDLVRRDRERRAQPELTVQDLRRIVDESRASGPSRRKVPDIVARARTHAQGDQPLDE
;
A
#
# COMPACT_ATOMS: atom_id res chain seq x y z
N MET A 1 -21.33 18.92 -6.40
CA MET A 1 -21.19 17.74 -5.51
C MET A 1 -22.16 16.67 -5.99
N ALA A 2 -21.72 15.43 -6.13
CA ALA A 2 -22.63 14.31 -6.39
C ALA A 2 -23.20 13.84 -5.04
N THR A 3 -24.51 13.60 -4.97
CA THR A 3 -25.18 13.09 -3.77
C THR A 3 -25.44 11.60 -3.92
N MET A 4 -25.07 10.80 -2.92
CA MET A 4 -25.31 9.36 -2.89
C MET A 4 -25.92 9.00 -1.54
N THR A 5 -27.08 8.35 -1.56
CA THR A 5 -27.77 7.86 -0.35
C THR A 5 -27.33 6.44 -0.07
N ILE A 6 -26.94 6.16 1.18
CA ILE A 6 -26.48 4.84 1.62
C ILE A 6 -27.29 4.46 2.86
N SER A 7 -27.84 3.25 2.89
CA SER A 7 -28.46 2.67 4.07
C SER A 7 -27.43 1.82 4.81
N LEU A 8 -27.32 2.05 6.12
CA LEU A 8 -26.40 1.33 7.01
C LEU A 8 -27.20 0.77 8.20
N PRO A 9 -26.86 -0.41 8.72
CA PRO A 9 -27.41 -0.91 9.97
C PRO A 9 -27.13 0.03 11.14
N ASP A 10 -28.03 0.07 12.12
CA ASP A 10 -27.92 0.95 13.30
C ASP A 10 -26.56 0.85 14.02
N PRO A 11 -25.96 -0.34 14.22
CA PRO A 11 -24.66 -0.43 14.88
C PRO A 11 -23.53 0.28 14.13
N MET A 12 -23.58 0.31 12.79
CA MET A 12 -22.60 1.04 11.99
C MET A 12 -22.81 2.54 12.08
N LYS A 13 -24.07 2.99 12.06
CA LYS A 13 -24.41 4.41 12.24
C LYS A 13 -23.86 4.93 13.58
N ASP A 14 -24.15 4.22 14.67
CA ASP A 14 -23.73 4.60 16.02
C ASP A 14 -22.20 4.66 16.16
N TRP A 15 -21.51 3.71 15.52
CA TRP A 15 -20.05 3.70 15.49
C TRP A 15 -19.49 4.91 14.72
N ILE A 16 -20.05 5.27 13.57
CA ILE A 16 -19.63 6.46 12.80
C ILE A 16 -19.91 7.74 13.60
N GLU A 17 -21.07 7.84 14.26
CA GLU A 17 -21.41 8.97 15.13
C GLU A 17 -20.45 9.09 16.34
N ALA A 18 -19.92 7.98 16.84
CA ALA A 18 -18.88 8.01 17.86
C ALA A 18 -17.54 8.56 17.33
N GLN A 19 -17.17 8.27 16.07
CA GLN A 19 -15.97 8.83 15.45
C GLN A 19 -16.11 10.35 15.23
N ILE A 20 -17.29 10.82 14.84
CA ILE A 20 -17.58 12.26 14.69
C ILE A 20 -17.47 12.98 16.04
N ARG A 21 -18.02 12.38 17.11
CA ARG A 21 -17.94 12.94 18.48
C ARG A 21 -16.52 13.03 19.02
N GLN A 22 -15.61 12.17 18.58
CA GLN A 22 -14.18 12.23 18.95
C GLN A 22 -13.45 13.42 18.30
N GLY A 23 -14.09 14.10 17.33
CA GLY A 23 -13.55 15.29 16.68
C GLY A 23 -12.73 14.99 15.42
N ASP A 24 -12.55 13.72 15.06
CA ASP A 24 -11.78 13.31 13.89
C ASP A 24 -12.49 13.63 12.57
N TYR A 25 -13.82 13.80 12.60
CA TYR A 25 -14.65 14.05 11.43
C TYR A 25 -15.77 15.05 11.73
N ALA A 26 -16.02 16.00 10.82
CA ALA A 26 -17.07 17.01 10.97
C ALA A 26 -18.48 16.50 10.62
N SER A 27 -18.59 15.43 9.82
CA SER A 27 -19.85 14.82 9.43
C SER A 27 -19.69 13.37 8.95
N THR A 28 -20.80 12.64 8.85
CA THR A 28 -20.84 11.30 8.24
C THR A 28 -20.33 11.32 6.80
N SER A 29 -20.68 12.37 6.04
CA SER A 29 -20.23 12.54 4.66
C SER A 29 -18.71 12.71 4.57
N ASP A 30 -18.09 13.37 5.56
CA ASP A 30 -16.63 13.52 5.61
C ASP A 30 -15.94 12.22 5.96
N TYR A 31 -16.49 11.47 6.92
CA TYR A 31 -16.01 10.12 7.25
C TYR A 31 -16.04 9.20 6.02
N VAL A 32 -17.18 9.15 5.31
CA VAL A 32 -17.33 8.30 4.12
C VAL A 32 -16.39 8.75 2.99
N ARG A 33 -16.20 10.07 2.79
CA ARG A 33 -15.26 10.57 1.77
C ARG A 33 -13.83 10.16 2.07
N ASP A 34 -13.42 10.24 3.33
CA ASP A 34 -12.10 9.79 3.76
C ASP A 34 -11.94 8.28 3.61
N LEU A 35 -12.98 7.50 3.95
CA LEU A 35 -12.99 6.05 3.76
C LEU A 35 -12.80 5.67 2.29
N VAL A 36 -13.52 6.33 1.37
CA VAL A 36 -13.38 6.11 -0.08
C VAL A 36 -11.98 6.50 -0.57
N ARG A 37 -11.41 7.60 -0.07
CA ARG A 37 -10.04 8.00 -0.41
C ARG A 37 -9.03 6.95 0.03
N ARG A 38 -9.10 6.50 1.29
CA ARG A 38 -8.22 5.44 1.81
C ARG A 38 -8.40 4.13 1.05
N ASP A 39 -9.62 3.79 0.65
CA ASP A 39 -9.87 2.59 -0.15
C ASP A 39 -9.26 2.68 -1.54
N ARG A 40 -9.36 3.84 -2.18
CA ARG A 40 -8.68 4.10 -3.46
C ARG A 40 -7.17 4.03 -3.33
N GLU A 41 -6.60 4.61 -2.27
CA GLU A 41 -5.16 4.57 -2.00
C GLU A 41 -4.67 3.13 -1.78
N ARG A 42 -5.37 2.34 -0.94
CA ARG A 42 -5.06 0.92 -0.73
C ARG A 42 -5.18 0.05 -1.97
N ARG A 43 -6.09 0.39 -2.90
CA ARG A 43 -6.24 -0.34 -4.18
C ARG A 43 -5.25 0.13 -5.24
N ALA A 44 -4.87 1.41 -5.22
CA ALA A 44 -3.95 2.00 -6.18
C ALA A 44 -2.48 1.69 -5.85
N GLN A 45 -2.17 1.57 -4.56
CA GLN A 45 -0.92 1.01 -4.06
C GLN A 45 -1.24 -0.38 -3.52
N PRO A 46 -1.08 -1.46 -4.30
CA PRO A 46 -1.14 -2.79 -3.71
C PRO A 46 -0.02 -2.85 -2.67
N GLU A 47 -0.36 -2.59 -1.41
CA GLU A 47 0.51 -2.89 -0.29
C GLU A 47 0.94 -4.34 -0.47
N LEU A 48 2.25 -4.58 -0.47
CA LEU A 48 2.79 -5.92 -0.58
C LEU A 48 2.16 -6.75 0.53
N THR A 49 1.26 -7.65 0.15
CA THR A 49 0.55 -8.43 1.14
C THR A 49 1.54 -9.34 1.85
N VAL A 50 1.17 -9.85 3.03
CA VAL A 50 2.00 -10.85 3.71
C VAL A 50 2.25 -12.08 2.81
N GLN A 51 1.32 -12.39 1.90
CA GLN A 51 1.50 -13.46 0.91
C GLN A 51 2.51 -13.08 -0.16
N ASP A 52 2.50 -11.84 -0.66
CA ASP A 52 3.49 -11.35 -1.61
C ASP A 52 4.89 -11.34 -1.01
N LEU A 53 5.02 -10.91 0.25
CA LEU A 53 6.29 -10.95 0.98
C LEU A 53 6.80 -12.38 1.14
N ARG A 54 5.93 -13.33 1.49
CA ARG A 54 6.29 -14.75 1.58
C ARG A 54 6.80 -15.27 0.25
N ARG A 55 6.09 -14.99 -0.85
CA ARG A 55 6.49 -15.39 -2.20
C ARG A 55 7.87 -14.85 -2.56
N ILE A 56 8.13 -13.56 -2.35
CA ILE A 56 9.45 -12.95 -2.63
C ILE A 56 10.56 -13.62 -1.81
N VAL A 57 10.30 -13.92 -0.54
CA VAL A 57 11.26 -14.62 0.32
C VAL A 57 11.52 -16.04 -0.17
N ASP A 58 10.50 -16.76 -0.59
CA ASP A 58 10.63 -18.12 -1.12
C ASP A 58 11.42 -18.13 -2.43
N GLU A 59 11.11 -17.21 -3.35
CA GLU A 59 11.86 -16.99 -4.60
C GLU A 59 13.33 -16.66 -4.30
N SER A 60 13.60 -15.78 -3.33
CA SER A 60 14.97 -15.41 -2.91
C SER A 60 15.73 -16.57 -2.25
N ARG A 61 15.04 -17.45 -1.53
CA ARG A 61 15.65 -18.66 -0.96
C ARG A 61 15.98 -19.68 -2.04
N ALA A 62 15.11 -19.80 -3.04
CA ALA A 62 15.29 -20.71 -4.17
C ALA A 62 16.43 -20.27 -5.10
N SER A 63 16.65 -18.95 -5.28
CA SER A 63 17.73 -18.41 -6.12
C SER A 63 19.13 -18.61 -5.52
N GLY A 64 19.20 -18.93 -4.22
CA GLY A 64 20.44 -19.24 -3.53
C GLY A 64 21.29 -18.01 -3.18
N PRO A 65 22.36 -18.20 -2.40
CA PRO A 65 23.17 -17.08 -1.91
C PRO A 65 24.01 -16.45 -3.03
N SER A 66 23.96 -15.12 -3.11
CA SER A 66 24.80 -14.35 -4.02
C SER A 66 26.28 -14.46 -3.65
N ARG A 67 27.14 -14.66 -4.65
CA ARG A 67 28.61 -14.66 -4.51
C ARG A 67 29.23 -13.27 -4.68
N ARG A 68 28.42 -12.25 -4.98
CA ARG A 68 28.91 -10.89 -5.26
C ARG A 68 29.33 -10.20 -3.96
N LYS A 69 30.45 -9.48 -3.97
CA LYS A 69 30.85 -8.66 -2.83
C LYS A 69 30.17 -7.30 -2.89
N VAL A 70 30.05 -6.65 -1.74
CA VAL A 70 29.41 -5.33 -1.62
C VAL A 70 29.99 -4.29 -2.61
N PRO A 71 31.32 -4.19 -2.84
CA PRO A 71 31.86 -3.26 -3.82
C PRO A 71 31.37 -3.53 -5.26
N ASP A 72 31.23 -4.81 -5.64
CA ASP A 72 30.78 -5.21 -6.97
C ASP A 72 29.30 -4.88 -7.18
N ILE A 73 28.48 -5.02 -6.14
CA ILE A 73 27.05 -4.67 -6.15
C ILE A 73 26.87 -3.16 -6.35
N VAL A 74 27.64 -2.35 -5.62
CA VAL A 74 27.58 -0.88 -5.73
C VAL A 74 28.10 -0.39 -7.07
N ALA A 75 29.20 -0.98 -7.57
CA ALA A 75 29.72 -0.66 -8.90
C ALA A 75 28.68 -0.95 -10.00
N ARG A 76 28.04 -2.13 -9.96
CA ARG A 76 26.96 -2.50 -10.88
C ARG A 76 25.77 -1.53 -10.81
N ALA A 77 25.32 -1.18 -9.60
CA ALA A 77 24.22 -0.24 -9.42
C ALA A 77 24.53 1.16 -9.99
N ARG A 78 25.77 1.65 -9.85
CA ARG A 78 26.21 2.92 -10.43
C ARG A 78 26.26 2.87 -11.97
N THR A 79 26.73 1.78 -12.54
CA THR A 79 26.73 1.59 -13.99
C THR A 79 25.31 1.58 -14.56
N HIS A 80 24.35 0.92 -13.89
CA HIS A 80 22.94 0.93 -14.30
C HIS A 80 22.24 2.28 -14.08
N ALA A 81 22.62 3.05 -13.06
CA ALA A 81 22.06 4.39 -12.88
C ALA A 81 22.57 5.40 -13.92
N GLN A 82 23.72 5.12 -14.55
CA GLN A 82 24.37 5.99 -15.54
C GLN A 82 24.10 5.57 -16.99
N GLY A 83 23.81 4.30 -17.25
CA GLY A 83 23.35 3.79 -18.54
C GLY A 83 21.95 3.22 -18.40
N ASP A 84 21.00 3.76 -19.16
CA ASP A 84 19.57 3.41 -19.20
C ASP A 84 19.33 1.96 -19.71
N GLN A 85 19.94 0.97 -19.05
CA GLN A 85 19.94 -0.44 -19.43
C GLN A 85 19.46 -1.30 -18.25
N PRO A 86 18.46 -2.18 -18.47
CA PRO A 86 17.77 -2.89 -17.40
C PRO A 86 18.70 -3.87 -16.66
N LEU A 87 18.36 -4.09 -15.39
CA LEU A 87 18.98 -5.09 -14.53
C LEU A 87 18.55 -6.49 -14.99
N ASP A 88 19.35 -7.17 -15.80
CA ASP A 88 19.14 -8.60 -16.04
C ASP A 88 19.45 -9.40 -14.75
N GLU A 89 18.54 -10.30 -14.37
CA GLU A 89 18.55 -11.11 -13.13
C GLU A 89 19.88 -11.85 -12.88
#